data_AF-A0AAV4VFU3-F1
#
_entry.id   AF-A0AAV4VFU3-F1
#
_cell.length_a   1.000
_cell.length_b   1.000
_cell.length_c   1.000
_cell.angle_alpha   90.00
_cell.angle_beta   90.00
_cell.angle_gamma   90.00
#
_symmetry.space_group_name_H-M   'P 1'
#
loop_
_entity.id
_entity.type
_entity.pdbx_description
1 polymer ?
#
loop_
_entity_poly.entity_id
_entity_poly.type
_entity_poly.pdbx_seq_one_letter_code
_entity_poly.pdbx_strand_id
1 'polypeptide(L)'
;MTPIVLGIVLLAVAMSCSEAHQNYYRAAVYEHSRFGNRNYTARLIVETNLSTTGGRRRSPARKVQTSFSFEYGIFPPAERSRLKEFMETVPIQRLCVPILA
;
A
#
# COMPACT_ATOMS: atom_id res chain seq x y z
N MET A 1 4.48 -54.67 2.68
CA MET A 1 5.46 -53.58 2.49
C MET A 1 6.18 -53.38 3.81
N THR A 2 7.51 -53.43 3.83
CA THR A 2 8.30 -53.26 5.07
C THR A 2 8.28 -51.80 5.53
N PRO A 3 8.40 -51.51 6.84
CA PRO A 3 8.36 -50.14 7.36
C PRO A 3 9.44 -49.23 6.77
N ILE A 4 10.55 -49.81 6.32
CA ILE A 4 11.65 -49.13 5.64
C ILE A 4 11.18 -48.53 4.30
N VAL A 5 10.40 -49.28 3.52
CA VAL A 5 9.89 -48.81 2.23
C VAL A 5 8.91 -47.65 2.42
N LEU A 6 8.06 -47.72 3.45
CA LEU A 6 7.14 -46.63 3.80
C LEU A 6 7.90 -45.36 4.22
N GLY A 7 8.96 -45.49 5.01
CA GLY A 7 9.81 -44.38 5.42
C GLY A 7 10.49 -43.67 4.26
N ILE A 8 11.01 -44.44 3.29
CA ILE A 8 11.65 -43.89 2.08
C ILE A 8 10.63 -43.11 1.23
N VAL A 9 9.42 -43.66 1.07
CA VAL A 9 8.35 -42.99 0.30
C VAL A 9 7.92 -41.68 0.97
N LEU A 10 7.75 -41.65 2.29
CA LEU A 10 7.38 -40.43 3.01
C LEU A 10 8.45 -39.34 2.93
N LEU A 11 9.73 -39.72 3.03
CA LEU A 11 10.85 -38.78 2.90
C LEU A 11 10.93 -38.20 1.49
N ALA A 12 10.72 -39.02 0.46
CA ALA A 12 10.69 -38.57 -0.92
C ALA A 12 9.54 -37.58 -1.19
N VAL A 13 8.36 -37.82 -0.62
CA VAL A 13 7.21 -36.91 -0.72
C VAL A 13 7.48 -35.60 0.00
N ALA A 14 8.06 -35.63 1.21
CA ALA A 14 8.40 -34.43 1.97
C ALA A 14 9.44 -33.56 1.25
N MET A 15 10.43 -34.17 0.62
CA MET A 15 11.45 -33.47 -0.19
C MET A 15 10.91 -32.93 -1.53
N SER A 16 9.80 -33.50 -2.03
CA SER A 16 9.17 -33.07 -3.28
C SER A 16 8.16 -31.94 -3.08
N CYS A 17 7.84 -31.57 -1.83
CA CYS A 17 7.09 -30.38 -1.51
C CYS A 17 7.97 -29.14 -1.72
N SER A 18 8.03 -28.64 -2.95
CA SER A 18 8.52 -27.29 -3.21
C SER A 18 7.54 -26.29 -2.61
N GLU A 19 8.01 -25.49 -1.65
CA GLU A 19 7.27 -24.31 -1.21
C GLU A 19 7.07 -23.38 -2.41
N ALA A 20 5.81 -23.15 -2.79
CA ALA A 20 5.49 -22.21 -3.85
C ALA A 20 5.79 -20.79 -3.36
N HIS A 21 6.96 -20.26 -3.71
CA HIS A 21 7.26 -18.84 -3.55
C HIS A 21 6.19 -18.02 -4.30
N GLN A 22 5.47 -17.17 -3.57
CA GLN A 22 4.48 -16.28 -4.16
C GLN A 22 5.19 -15.20 -4.99
N ASN A 23 5.29 -15.41 -6.31
CA ASN A 23 5.84 -14.44 -7.27
C ASN A 23 4.83 -13.35 -7.67
N TYR A 24 3.68 -13.28 -6.99
CA TYR A 24 2.59 -12.38 -7.34
C TYR A 24 2.14 -11.60 -6.11
N TYR A 25 1.86 -10.32 -6.30
CA TYR A 25 1.28 -9.48 -5.27
C TYR A 25 -0.09 -8.94 -5.69
N ARG A 26 -0.96 -8.72 -4.71
CA ARG A 26 -2.27 -8.10 -4.93
C ARG A 26 -2.19 -6.63 -4.56
N ALA A 27 -2.19 -5.77 -5.57
CA ALA A 27 -2.32 -4.33 -5.42
C ALA A 27 -3.78 -3.89 -5.58
N ALA A 28 -4.14 -2.79 -4.92
CA ALA A 28 -5.39 -2.08 -5.15
C ALA A 28 -5.08 -0.61 -5.46
N VAL A 29 -5.67 -0.12 -6.54
CA VAL A 29 -5.66 1.29 -6.92
C VAL A 29 -7.05 1.84 -6.65
N TYR A 30 -7.12 3.03 -6.07
CA TYR A 30 -8.38 3.69 -5.78
C TYR A 30 -8.41 5.05 -6.46
N GLU A 31 -9.40 5.25 -7.32
CA GLU A 31 -9.70 6.55 -7.87
C GLU A 31 -10.31 7.45 -6.78
N HIS A 32 -9.55 8.47 -6.37
CA HIS A 32 -9.98 9.38 -5.32
C HIS A 32 -10.63 10.63 -5.90
N SER A 33 -11.93 10.79 -5.65
CA SER A 33 -12.63 12.06 -5.87
C SER A 33 -12.27 13.03 -4.74
N ARG A 34 -11.38 13.96 -5.06
CA ARG A 34 -10.80 14.90 -4.10
C ARG A 34 -11.85 15.87 -3.56
N PHE A 35 -11.80 16.12 -2.27
CA PHE A 35 -12.56 17.17 -1.63
C PHE A 35 -11.69 18.42 -1.49
N GLY A 36 -12.22 19.59 -1.88
CA GLY A 36 -11.53 20.86 -1.64
C GLY A 36 -12.07 22.01 -2.48
N ASN A 37 -12.09 23.20 -1.88
CA ASN A 37 -12.35 24.47 -2.55
C ASN A 37 -11.34 25.50 -2.02
N ARG A 38 -11.08 26.57 -2.78
CA ARG A 38 -10.16 27.68 -2.43
C ARG A 38 -10.53 28.39 -1.12
N ASN A 39 -11.76 28.26 -0.66
CA ASN A 39 -12.24 28.88 0.59
C ASN A 39 -11.99 28.01 1.83
N TYR A 40 -11.52 26.77 1.67
CA TYR A 40 -11.24 25.87 2.78
C TYR A 40 -9.79 25.98 3.22
N THR A 41 -9.54 25.81 4.52
CA THR A 41 -8.19 25.80 5.07
C THR A 41 -7.44 24.55 4.62
N ALA A 42 -6.11 24.66 4.48
CA ALA A 42 -5.25 23.55 4.08
C ALA A 42 -5.44 22.33 4.99
N ARG A 43 -5.55 22.56 6.31
CA ARG A 43 -5.79 21.52 7.31
C ARG A 43 -7.08 20.75 7.08
N LEU A 44 -8.19 21.46 6.83
CA LEU A 44 -9.50 20.84 6.59
C LEU A 44 -9.48 19.96 5.33
N ILE A 45 -8.83 20.45 4.26
CA ILE A 45 -8.67 19.70 3.00
C ILE A 45 -7.86 18.42 3.25
N VAL A 46 -6.73 18.52 3.94
CA VAL A 46 -5.86 17.38 4.25
C VAL A 46 -6.57 16.35 5.12
N GLU A 47 -7.18 16.77 6.24
CA GLU A 47 -7.88 15.86 7.17
C GLU A 47 -9.04 15.14 6.50
N THR A 48 -9.82 15.83 5.65
CA THR A 48 -10.97 15.25 4.94
C THR A 48 -10.54 14.24 3.87
N ASN A 49 -9.49 14.55 3.10
CA ASN A 49 -8.97 13.62 2.09
C ASN A 49 -8.21 12.44 2.73
N LEU A 50 -7.54 12.64 3.87
CA LEU A 50 -6.89 11.56 4.60
C LEU A 50 -7.90 10.62 5.27
N SER A 51 -9.00 11.14 5.83
CA SER A 51 -10.02 10.31 6.48
C SER A 51 -10.73 9.38 5.49
N THR A 52 -11.03 9.88 4.29
CA THR A 52 -11.60 9.10 3.18
C THR A 52 -10.63 8.01 2.68
N THR A 53 -9.34 8.31 2.61
CA THR A 53 -8.30 7.34 2.23
C THR A 53 -8.06 6.30 3.35
N GLY A 54 -8.02 6.73 4.61
CA GLY A 54 -7.77 5.90 5.78
C GLY A 54 -8.91 4.95 6.13
N GLY A 55 -10.17 5.35 5.89
CA GLY A 55 -11.34 4.50 6.09
C GLY A 55 -11.35 3.25 5.20
N ARG A 56 -10.75 3.32 3.99
CA ARG A 56 -10.69 2.19 3.06
C ARG A 56 -9.46 1.29 3.20
N ARG A 57 -8.36 1.79 3.78
CA ARG A 57 -7.24 0.92 4.22
C ARG A 57 -7.68 -0.14 5.23
N ARG A 58 -8.78 0.11 5.96
CA ARG A 58 -9.37 -0.82 6.93
C ARG A 58 -10.43 -1.77 6.36
N SER A 59 -10.73 -1.72 5.05
CA SER A 59 -11.67 -2.67 4.47
C SER A 59 -11.08 -4.09 4.48
N PRO A 60 -11.68 -5.04 5.21
CA PRO A 60 -11.18 -6.41 5.30
C PRO A 60 -11.46 -7.23 4.02
N ALA A 61 -12.15 -6.64 3.03
CA ALA A 61 -12.68 -7.36 1.87
C ALA A 61 -11.60 -7.90 0.91
N ARG A 62 -10.35 -7.40 0.97
CA ARG A 62 -9.21 -7.99 0.25
C ARG A 62 -7.95 -7.81 1.07
N LYS A 63 -7.23 -8.91 1.34
CA LYS A 63 -5.82 -8.90 1.80
C LYS A 63 -4.95 -8.27 0.69
N VAL A 64 -4.95 -6.94 0.62
CA VAL A 64 -4.12 -6.17 -0.30
C VAL A 64 -2.78 -5.96 0.39
N GLN A 65 -1.68 -6.33 -0.28
CA GLN A 65 -0.34 -6.21 0.28
C GLN A 65 0.20 -4.77 0.18
N THR A 66 -0.30 -3.98 -0.78
CA THR A 66 0.14 -2.59 -0.98
C THR A 66 -1.00 -1.70 -1.49
N SER A 67 -1.14 -0.51 -0.91
CA SER A 67 -2.10 0.53 -1.33
C SER A 67 -1.35 1.76 -1.78
N PHE A 68 -1.67 2.25 -2.98
CA PHE A 68 -1.07 3.45 -3.55
C PHE A 68 -2.06 4.62 -3.50
N SER A 69 -1.58 5.79 -3.12
CA SER A 69 -2.31 7.05 -3.25
C SER A 69 -1.70 7.87 -4.39
N PHE A 70 -2.53 8.52 -5.19
CA PHE A 70 -2.08 9.37 -6.30
C PHE A 70 -1.35 10.62 -5.81
N GLU A 71 -0.45 11.13 -6.65
CA GLU A 71 0.48 12.25 -6.42
C GLU A 71 -0.20 13.57 -5.98
N TYR A 72 -1.52 13.69 -6.19
CA TYR A 72 -2.32 14.83 -5.73
C TYR A 72 -3.61 14.40 -5.02
N GLY A 73 -3.69 13.18 -4.48
CA GLY A 73 -4.91 12.69 -3.82
C GLY A 73 -5.33 13.51 -2.58
N ILE A 74 -4.41 14.25 -1.97
CA ILE A 74 -4.62 14.88 -0.66
C ILE A 74 -4.82 16.40 -0.76
N PHE A 75 -4.10 17.10 -1.64
CA PHE A 75 -4.15 18.57 -1.79
C PHE A 75 -4.33 18.97 -3.26
N PRO A 76 -4.96 20.11 -3.58
CA PRO A 76 -5.24 20.55 -4.96
C PRO A 76 -3.96 20.90 -5.74
N PRO A 77 -3.94 20.77 -7.09
CA PRO A 77 -2.88 21.39 -7.88
C PRO A 77 -2.96 22.91 -7.69
N ALA A 78 -1.87 23.51 -7.24
CA ALA A 78 -1.82 24.92 -6.91
C ALA A 78 -0.47 25.52 -7.29
N GLU A 79 -0.43 26.85 -7.35
CA GLU A 79 0.81 27.60 -7.50
C GLU A 79 1.78 27.27 -6.35
N ARG A 80 3.08 27.30 -6.64
CA ARG A 80 4.14 27.00 -5.67
C ARG A 80 4.03 27.77 -4.36
N SER A 81 3.55 29.03 -4.43
CA SER A 81 3.30 29.90 -3.28
C SER A 81 2.29 29.30 -2.29
N ARG A 82 1.26 28.61 -2.80
CA ARG A 82 0.18 28.02 -2.00
C ARG A 82 0.50 26.61 -1.52
N LEU A 83 1.46 25.93 -2.14
CA LEU A 83 1.89 24.59 -1.71
C LEU A 83 2.51 24.59 -0.32
N LYS A 84 3.15 25.69 0.10
CA LYS A 84 3.81 25.80 1.40
C LYS A 84 2.89 25.49 2.57
N GLU A 85 1.59 25.77 2.44
CA GLU A 85 0.56 25.51 3.46
C GLU A 85 0.25 24.02 3.64
N PHE A 86 0.62 23.18 2.67
CA PHE A 86 0.38 21.73 2.67
C PHE A 86 1.65 20.92 2.95
N MET A 87 2.80 21.57 3.11
CA MET A 87 4.09 20.89 3.28
C MET A 87 4.41 20.66 4.75
N GLU A 88 4.97 19.50 5.05
CA GLU A 88 5.60 19.17 6.32
C GLU A 88 7.05 18.78 6.12
N THR A 89 7.87 18.97 7.16
CA THR A 89 9.25 18.47 7.17
C THR A 89 9.23 16.96 7.43
N VAL A 90 9.50 16.16 6.40
CA VAL A 90 9.59 14.71 6.52
C VAL A 90 11.03 14.31 6.84
N PRO A 91 11.31 13.57 7.93
CA PRO A 91 12.65 13.09 8.23
C PRO A 91 13.10 12.06 7.17
N ILE A 92 14.38 12.09 6.81
CA ILE A 92 14.98 11.24 5.75
C ILE A 92 14.65 9.75 5.92
N GLN A 93 14.55 9.25 7.16
CA GLN A 93 14.20 7.86 7.45
C GLN A 93 12.81 7.43 6.96
N ARG A 94 11.93 8.39 6.62
CA ARG A 94 10.56 8.15 6.11
C ARG A 94 10.43 8.38 4.61
N LEU A 95 11.49 8.83 3.93
CA LEU A 95 11.57 8.90 2.47
C LEU A 95 11.90 7.51 1.91
N CYS A 96 10.93 6.61 1.94
CA CYS A 96 11.00 5.37 1.16
C CYS A 96 10.60 5.69 -0.28
N VAL A 97 11.55 6.11 -1.11
CA VAL A 97 11.39 6.05 -2.56
C VAL A 97 11.78 4.62 -2.96
N PRO A 98 10.84 3.74 -3.35
CA PRO A 98 11.22 2.53 -4.06
C PRO A 98 11.76 2.96 -5.41
N ILE A 99 13.08 3.15 -5.50
CA ILE A 99 13.77 3.18 -6.79
C ILE A 99 13.67 1.75 -7.29
N LEU A 100 12.72 1.50 -8.19
CA LEU A 100 12.71 0.30 -9.02
C LEU A 100 14.03 0.29 -9.79
N ALA A 101 14.94 -0.59 -9.38
CA ALA A 101 16.16 -0.96 -10.09
C ALA A 101 15.94 -2.33 -10.76
#